data_AF-A0A368DHU1-F1
#
_entry.id   AF-A0A368DHU1-F1
#
_cell.length_a   1.000
_cell.length_b   1.000
_cell.length_c   1.000
_cell.angle_alpha   90.00
_cell.angle_beta   90.00
_cell.angle_gamma   90.00
#
_symmetry.space_group_name_H-M   'P 1'
#
loop_
_entity.id
_entity.type
_entity.pdbx_description
1 polymer ?
#
loop_
_entity_poly.entity_id
_entity_poly.type
_entity_poly.pdbx_seq_one_letter_code
_entity_poly.pdbx_strand_id
1 'polypeptide(L)'
;MSRFVRFSFLAGFVLGVAQFILVLSSGSIVAGLFWGIVPAWFWATHIKLKQEQTVSQIEGVASYAVVMYGGVLALLGVLCIISSIVFVVADPEIIQAAMEQQPNYDDFSDEELESFTKILEVVPSIMPLITLAVCLQSVAYISYGLAVVRNYSR
;
A
#
# COMPACT_ATOMS: atom_id res chain seq x y z
N MET A 1 17.97 3.94 18.48
CA MET A 1 17.00 4.08 17.35
C MET A 1 16.25 5.42 17.44
N SER A 2 16.08 6.13 16.31
CA SER A 2 15.43 7.46 16.28
C SER A 2 13.90 7.38 16.42
N ARG A 3 13.27 8.50 16.81
CA ARG A 3 11.79 8.60 16.92
C ARG A 3 11.10 8.34 15.59
N PHE A 4 11.68 8.84 14.50
CA PHE A 4 11.15 8.62 13.15
C PHE A 4 11.15 7.13 12.77
N VAL A 5 12.25 6.40 13.01
CA VAL A 5 12.30 4.96 12.71
C VAL A 5 11.29 4.14 13.54
N ARG A 6 11.02 4.55 14.79
CA ARG A 6 9.95 3.95 15.61
C ARG A 6 8.56 4.17 15.02
N PHE A 7 8.29 5.40 14.57
CA PHE A 7 7.04 5.73 13.89
C PHE A 7 6.89 4.92 12.59
N SER A 8 7.94 4.89 11.76
CA SER A 8 7.95 4.13 10.50
C SER A 8 7.75 2.65 10.71
N PHE A 9 8.36 2.07 11.76
CA PHE A 9 8.09 0.71 12.17
C PHE A 9 6.60 0.51 12.50
N LEU A 10 6.04 1.36 13.36
CA LEU A 10 4.65 1.22 13.82
C LEU A 10 3.67 1.33 12.65
N ALA A 11 3.81 2.39 11.84
CA ALA A 11 2.96 2.62 10.67
C ALA A 11 3.11 1.48 9.65
N GLY A 12 4.34 1.07 9.33
CA GLY A 12 4.59 0.00 8.38
C GLY A 12 4.09 -1.36 8.86
N PHE A 13 4.28 -1.68 10.14
CA PHE A 13 3.79 -2.91 10.74
C PHE A 13 2.26 -2.97 10.76
N VAL A 14 1.59 -1.91 11.24
CA VAL A 14 0.12 -1.86 11.30
C VAL A 14 -0.50 -1.97 9.91
N LEU A 15 0.01 -1.21 8.93
CA LEU A 15 -0.49 -1.25 7.55
C LEU A 15 -0.19 -2.59 6.87
N GLY A 16 0.99 -3.18 7.13
CA GLY A 16 1.35 -4.51 6.64
C GLY A 16 0.46 -5.62 7.22
N VAL A 17 0.13 -5.55 8.52
CA VAL A 17 -0.83 -6.47 9.15
C VAL A 17 -2.23 -6.29 8.58
N ALA A 18 -2.68 -5.05 8.39
CA ALA A 18 -4.00 -4.78 7.80
C ALA A 18 -4.11 -5.37 6.38
N GLN A 19 -3.08 -5.16 5.54
CA GLN A 19 -3.03 -5.78 4.21
C GLN A 19 -3.00 -7.30 4.26
N PHE A 20 -2.21 -7.89 5.16
CA PHE A 20 -2.20 -9.35 5.36
C PHE A 20 -3.59 -9.89 5.71
N ILE A 21 -4.33 -9.23 6.60
CA ILE A 21 -5.70 -9.63 6.96
C ILE A 21 -6.64 -9.49 5.77
N LEU A 22 -6.56 -8.40 5.00
CA LEU A 22 -7.37 -8.21 3.80
C LEU A 22 -7.12 -9.30 2.76
N VAL A 23 -5.86 -9.67 2.54
CA VAL A 23 -5.50 -10.75 1.61
C VAL A 23 -5.97 -12.11 2.12
N LEU A 24 -5.88 -12.37 3.42
CA LEU A 24 -6.45 -13.59 3.99
C LEU A 24 -7.98 -13.64 3.81
N SER A 25 -8.66 -12.51 3.95
CA SER A 25 -10.11 -12.42 3.77
C SER A 25 -10.58 -12.69 2.34
N SER A 26 -9.71 -12.56 1.33
CA SER A 26 -10.04 -12.91 -0.06
C SER A 26 -9.98 -14.41 -0.34
N GLY A 27 -9.64 -15.24 0.65
CA GLY A 27 -9.64 -16.71 0.56
C GLY A 27 -8.38 -17.31 -0.06
N SER A 28 -7.40 -16.50 -0.49
CA SER A 28 -6.14 -17.00 -1.05
C SER A 28 -5.10 -17.27 0.04
N ILE A 29 -4.95 -18.55 0.41
CA ILE A 29 -3.97 -19.00 1.41
C ILE A 29 -2.54 -18.70 0.95
N VAL A 30 -2.23 -18.96 -0.33
CA VAL A 30 -0.90 -18.73 -0.90
C VAL A 30 -0.55 -17.24 -0.86
N ALA A 31 -1.45 -16.36 -1.31
CA ALA A 31 -1.24 -14.93 -1.22
C ALA A 31 -1.11 -14.47 0.24
N GLY A 32 -1.94 -15.00 1.14
CA GLY A 32 -1.85 -14.73 2.58
C GLY A 32 -0.46 -15.03 3.14
N LEU A 33 0.10 -16.21 2.85
CA LEU A 33 1.44 -16.58 3.31
C LEU A 33 2.52 -15.61 2.84
N PHE A 34 2.50 -15.21 1.56
CA PHE A 34 3.46 -14.24 1.03
C PHE A 34 3.32 -12.87 1.69
N TRP A 35 2.08 -12.41 1.91
CA TRP A 35 1.82 -11.13 2.57
C TRP A 35 2.15 -11.14 4.06
N GLY A 36 2.06 -12.29 4.73
CA GLY A 36 2.43 -12.46 6.14
C GLY A 36 3.93 -12.33 6.42
N ILE A 37 4.78 -12.51 5.40
CA ILE A 37 6.23 -12.32 5.51
C ILE A 37 6.56 -10.86 5.87
N VAL A 38 5.81 -9.90 5.34
CA VAL A 38 6.07 -8.47 5.53
C VAL A 38 5.96 -8.04 7.01
N PRO A 39 4.83 -8.25 7.72
CA PRO A 39 4.75 -7.89 9.14
C PRO A 39 5.70 -8.73 10.00
N ALA A 40 5.95 -9.99 9.66
CA ALA A 40 6.94 -10.82 10.36
C ALA A 40 8.36 -10.23 10.24
N TRP A 41 8.75 -9.77 9.04
CA TRP A 41 10.03 -9.11 8.79
C TRP A 41 10.15 -7.80 9.59
N PHE A 42 9.10 -6.97 9.61
CA PHE A 42 9.08 -5.74 10.42
C PHE A 42 9.34 -6.06 11.89
N TRP A 43 8.63 -7.06 12.44
CA TRP A 43 8.77 -7.46 13.84
C TRP A 43 10.17 -8.00 14.17
N ALA A 44 10.66 -8.94 13.36
CA ALA A 44 11.95 -9.59 13.58
C ALA A 44 13.11 -8.57 13.54
N THR A 45 13.13 -7.70 12.53
CA THR A 45 14.16 -6.66 12.40
C THR A 45 14.04 -5.59 13.49
N HIS A 46 12.84 -5.30 13.99
CA HIS A 46 12.65 -4.30 15.04
C HIS A 46 13.26 -4.73 16.36
N ILE A 47 13.09 -6.00 16.72
CA ILE A 47 13.70 -6.58 17.92
C ILE A 47 15.22 -6.44 17.85
N LYS A 48 15.83 -6.80 16.71
CA LYS A 48 17.28 -6.71 16.51
C LYS A 48 17.79 -5.28 16.58
N LEU A 49 17.13 -4.34 15.88
CA LEU A 49 17.46 -2.91 15.93
C LEU A 49 17.30 -2.32 17.33
N LYS A 50 16.33 -2.81 18.12
CA LYS A 50 16.12 -2.38 19.52
C LYS A 50 17.19 -2.93 20.46
N GLN A 51 17.69 -4.14 20.20
CA GLN A 51 18.73 -4.82 20.97
C GLN A 51 20.16 -4.48 20.48
N GLU A 52 20.30 -3.58 19.50
CA GLU A 52 21.58 -3.24 18.86
C GLU A 52 22.33 -4.46 18.29
N GLN A 53 21.58 -5.52 17.95
CA GLN A 53 22.11 -6.70 17.29
C GLN A 53 22.25 -6.44 15.78
N THR A 54 23.26 -7.07 15.18
CA THR A 54 23.47 -7.02 13.75
C THR A 54 22.34 -7.76 13.03
N VAL A 55 21.73 -7.09 12.06
CA VAL A 55 20.73 -7.69 11.18
C VAL A 55 21.41 -8.70 10.24
N SER A 56 20.76 -9.84 10.00
CA SER A 56 21.31 -10.89 9.13
C SER A 56 21.33 -10.46 7.67
N GLN A 57 22.18 -11.10 6.86
CA GLN A 57 22.28 -10.79 5.42
C GLN A 57 20.95 -10.98 4.68
N ILE A 58 20.19 -12.03 5.01
CA ILE A 58 18.88 -12.30 4.38
C ILE A 58 17.89 -11.18 4.69
N GLU A 59 17.85 -10.72 5.95
CA GLU A 59 16.99 -9.61 6.36
C GLU A 59 17.43 -8.28 5.72
N GLY A 60 18.74 -8.06 5.55
CA GLY A 60 19.30 -6.93 4.83
C GLY A 60 18.90 -6.94 3.35
N VAL A 61 18.99 -8.08 2.66
CA VAL A 61 18.51 -8.24 1.28
C VAL A 61 17.00 -8.03 1.17
N ALA A 62 16.21 -8.61 2.08
CA ALA A 62 14.77 -8.41 2.14
C ALA A 62 14.41 -6.92 2.35
N SER A 63 15.24 -6.17 3.08
CA SER A 63 15.04 -4.73 3.29
C SER A 63 15.09 -3.95 1.98
N TYR A 64 15.96 -4.32 1.03
CA TYR A 64 15.98 -3.69 -0.29
C TYR A 64 14.67 -3.92 -1.04
N ALA A 65 14.12 -5.13 -0.98
CA ALA A 65 12.81 -5.43 -1.56
C ALA A 65 11.70 -4.57 -0.94
N VAL A 66 11.70 -4.40 0.39
CA VAL A 66 10.74 -3.53 1.09
C VAL A 66 10.89 -2.06 0.67
N VAL A 67 12.13 -1.57 0.52
CA VAL A 67 12.39 -0.20 0.06
C VAL A 67 11.92 0.01 -1.37
N MET A 68 12.22 -0.93 -2.28
CA MET A 68 11.76 -0.88 -3.67
C MET A 68 10.23 -0.91 -3.75
N TYR A 69 9.59 -1.78 -2.97
CA TYR A 69 8.14 -1.83 -2.87
C TYR A 69 7.55 -0.52 -2.33
N GLY A 70 8.17 0.10 -1.32
CA GLY A 70 7.81 1.43 -0.85
C GLY A 70 7.94 2.50 -1.94
N GLY A 71 8.94 2.40 -2.83
CA GLY A 71 9.09 3.27 -4.00
C GLY A 71 7.96 3.08 -5.02
N VAL A 72 7.55 1.84 -5.29
CA VAL A 72 6.37 1.56 -6.14
C VAL A 72 5.11 2.14 -5.51
N LEU A 73 4.93 2.00 -4.21
CA LEU A 73 3.81 2.63 -3.49
C LEU A 73 3.86 4.16 -3.56
N ALA A 74 5.05 4.78 -3.62
CA ALA A 74 5.15 6.23 -3.81
C ALA A 74 4.57 6.65 -5.17
N LEU A 75 4.90 5.91 -6.23
CA LEU A 75 4.35 6.14 -7.58
C LEU A 75 2.84 5.94 -7.60
N LEU A 76 2.33 4.87 -6.98
CA LEU A 76 0.90 4.65 -6.82
C LEU A 76 0.24 5.79 -6.02
N GLY A 77 0.89 6.28 -4.97
CA GLY A 77 0.41 7.42 -4.18
C GLY A 77 0.26 8.68 -5.04
N VAL A 78 1.22 8.96 -5.94
CA VAL A 78 1.10 10.06 -6.90
C VAL A 78 -0.12 9.88 -7.81
N LEU A 79 -0.35 8.67 -8.32
CA LEU A 79 -1.55 8.39 -9.13
C LEU A 79 -2.83 8.58 -8.32
N CYS A 80 -2.88 8.09 -7.07
CA CYS A 80 -4.04 8.28 -6.19
C CYS A 80 -4.31 9.76 -5.88
N ILE A 81 -3.26 10.59 -5.74
CA ILE A 81 -3.41 12.05 -5.57
C ILE A 81 -4.03 12.66 -6.84
N ILE A 82 -3.51 12.32 -8.02
CA ILE A 82 -4.05 12.82 -9.29
C ILE A 82 -5.52 12.41 -9.43
N SER A 83 -5.84 11.14 -9.20
CA SER A 83 -7.21 10.64 -9.24
C SER A 83 -8.11 11.35 -8.23
N SER A 84 -7.64 11.57 -6.99
CA SER A 84 -8.39 12.31 -5.97
C SER A 84 -8.72 13.73 -6.43
N ILE A 85 -7.77 14.43 -7.06
CA ILE A 85 -7.99 15.78 -7.59
C ILE A 85 -9.02 15.74 -8.72
N VAL A 86 -8.92 14.76 -9.63
CA VAL A 86 -9.90 14.58 -10.71
C VAL A 86 -11.30 14.38 -10.14
N PHE A 87 -11.47 13.51 -9.13
CA PHE A 87 -12.79 13.29 -8.51
C PHE A 87 -13.35 14.50 -7.76
N VAL A 88 -12.50 15.41 -7.28
CA VAL A 88 -12.94 16.64 -6.60
C VAL A 88 -13.34 17.72 -7.61
N VAL A 89 -12.73 17.75 -8.79
CA VAL A 89 -12.87 18.85 -9.76
C VAL A 89 -13.81 18.49 -10.92
N ALA A 90 -13.91 17.21 -11.29
CA ALA A 90 -14.77 16.76 -12.37
C ALA A 90 -16.23 16.66 -11.91
N ASP A 91 -17.14 17.17 -12.74
CA ASP A 91 -18.57 16.95 -12.58
C ASP A 91 -18.86 15.44 -12.76
N PRO A 92 -19.66 14.81 -11.87
CA PRO A 92 -20.07 13.41 -12.03
C PRO A 92 -20.61 13.08 -13.44
N GLU A 93 -21.30 14.02 -14.09
CA GLU A 93 -21.80 13.84 -15.46
C GLU A 93 -20.68 13.65 -16.49
N ILE A 94 -19.52 14.30 -16.30
CA ILE A 94 -18.36 14.16 -17.19
C ILE A 94 -17.73 12.78 -17.04
N ILE A 95 -17.67 12.25 -15.81
CA ILE A 95 -17.14 10.91 -15.54
C ILE A 95 -18.05 9.85 -16.17
N GLN A 96 -19.36 10.02 -16.03
CA GLN A 96 -20.34 9.12 -16.63
C GLN A 96 -20.30 9.16 -18.16
N ALA A 97 -20.25 10.35 -18.77
CA ALA A 97 -20.12 10.51 -20.21
C ALA A 97 -18.81 9.91 -20.75
N ALA A 98 -17.70 10.00 -20.01
CA ALA A 98 -16.43 9.39 -20.39
C ALA A 98 -16.48 7.84 -20.34
N MET A 99 -17.31 7.27 -19.47
CA MET A 99 -17.53 5.83 -19.41
C MET A 99 -18.38 5.32 -20.56
N GLU A 100 -19.48 6.02 -20.87
CA GLU A 100 -20.35 5.68 -22.03
C GLU A 100 -19.60 5.76 -23.36
N GLN A 101 -18.50 6.53 -23.42
CA GLN A 101 -17.62 6.62 -24.59
C GLN A 101 -16.56 5.51 -24.67
N GLN A 102 -16.48 4.60 -23.68
CA GLN A 102 -15.57 3.47 -23.75
C GLN A 102 -16.01 2.50 -24.88
N PRO A 103 -15.09 2.04 -25.73
CA PRO A 103 -15.44 1.15 -26.85
C PRO A 103 -16.02 -0.21 -26.42
N ASN A 104 -15.83 -0.58 -25.15
CA ASN A 104 -16.31 -1.83 -24.58
C ASN A 104 -17.49 -1.61 -23.61
N TYR A 105 -18.12 -0.42 -23.61
CA TYR A 105 -19.23 -0.12 -22.71
C TYR A 105 -20.42 -1.08 -22.92
N ASP A 106 -20.73 -1.39 -24.18
CA ASP A 106 -21.81 -2.30 -24.56
C ASP A 106 -21.50 -3.79 -24.27
N ASP A 107 -20.25 -4.12 -23.91
CA ASP A 107 -19.85 -5.48 -23.53
C ASP A 107 -20.20 -5.81 -22.06
N PHE A 108 -20.53 -4.80 -21.24
CA PHE A 108 -20.91 -4.99 -19.84
C PHE A 108 -22.38 -5.38 -19.71
N SER A 109 -22.67 -6.34 -18.83
CA SER A 109 -24.05 -6.65 -18.44
C SER A 109 -24.66 -5.55 -17.56
N ASP A 110 -25.99 -5.45 -17.52
CA ASP A 110 -26.70 -4.48 -16.68
C ASP A 110 -26.30 -4.57 -15.19
N GLU A 111 -26.04 -5.79 -14.70
CA GLU A 111 -25.62 -6.05 -13.31
C GLU A 111 -24.18 -5.54 -13.05
N GLU A 112 -23.29 -5.65 -14.03
CA GLU A 112 -21.93 -5.10 -13.95
C GLU A 112 -21.96 -3.58 -13.97
N LEU A 113 -22.77 -2.96 -14.84
CA LEU A 113 -22.94 -1.52 -14.91
C LEU A 113 -23.52 -0.94 -13.59
N GLU A 114 -24.48 -1.63 -12.98
CA GLU A 114 -25.01 -1.24 -11.66
C GLU A 114 -23.93 -1.32 -10.58
N SER A 115 -23.12 -2.38 -10.59
CA SER A 115 -22.00 -2.57 -9.67
C SER A 115 -20.94 -1.48 -9.83
N PHE A 116 -20.60 -1.13 -11.07
CA PHE A 116 -19.68 -0.03 -11.38
C PHE A 116 -20.21 1.32 -10.88
N THR A 117 -21.50 1.58 -11.06
CA THR A 117 -22.14 2.81 -10.60
C THR A 117 -22.02 2.94 -9.08
N LYS A 118 -22.33 1.88 -8.33
CA LYS A 118 -22.17 1.85 -6.86
C LYS A 118 -20.71 2.08 -6.43
N ILE A 119 -19.75 1.55 -7.19
CA ILE A 119 -18.32 1.79 -6.92
C ILE A 119 -18.00 3.27 -7.13
N LEU A 120 -18.48 3.90 -8.21
CA LEU A 120 -18.19 5.30 -8.53
C LEU A 120 -18.82 6.29 -7.54
N GLU A 121 -19.95 5.95 -6.92
CA GLU A 121 -20.51 6.75 -5.83
C GLU A 121 -19.61 6.76 -4.59
N VAL A 122 -18.99 5.61 -4.29
CA VAL A 122 -18.21 5.42 -3.06
C VAL A 122 -16.75 5.80 -3.24
N VAL A 123 -16.16 5.55 -4.41
CA VAL A 123 -14.74 5.75 -4.72
C VAL A 123 -14.25 7.16 -4.34
N PRO A 124 -14.92 8.27 -4.71
CA PRO A 124 -14.49 9.61 -4.33
C PRO A 124 -14.35 9.81 -2.82
N SER A 125 -15.23 9.19 -2.03
CA SER A 125 -15.21 9.30 -0.56
C SER A 125 -14.07 8.49 0.08
N ILE A 126 -13.71 7.35 -0.52
CA ILE A 126 -12.67 6.44 -0.01
C ILE A 126 -11.28 6.78 -0.55
N MET A 127 -11.19 7.41 -1.73
CA MET A 127 -9.92 7.70 -2.41
C MET A 127 -8.93 8.53 -1.55
N PRO A 128 -9.34 9.55 -0.78
CA PRO A 128 -8.42 10.25 0.12
C PRO A 128 -7.83 9.34 1.21
N LEU A 129 -8.62 8.40 1.74
CA LEU A 129 -8.17 7.43 2.74
C LEU A 129 -7.17 6.43 2.14
N ILE A 130 -7.46 5.92 0.94
CA ILE A 130 -6.54 5.06 0.18
C ILE A 130 -5.23 5.81 -0.09
N THR A 131 -5.32 7.06 -0.55
CA THR A 131 -4.16 7.91 -0.83
C THR A 131 -3.30 8.09 0.42
N LEU A 132 -3.92 8.43 1.55
CA LEU A 132 -3.22 8.57 2.82
C LEU A 132 -2.54 7.27 3.24
N ALA A 133 -3.25 6.13 3.17
CA ALA A 133 -2.71 4.84 3.54
C ALA A 133 -1.50 4.45 2.68
N VAL A 134 -1.60 4.60 1.35
CA VAL A 134 -0.53 4.29 0.40
C VAL A 134 0.69 5.19 0.63
N CYS A 135 0.49 6.49 0.80
CA CYS A 135 1.58 7.44 1.09
C CYS A 135 2.26 7.15 2.43
N LEU A 136 1.47 6.90 3.48
CA LEU A 136 2.02 6.57 4.80
C LEU A 136 2.80 5.25 4.76
N GLN A 137 2.27 4.25 4.07
CA GLN A 137 2.91 2.95 3.91
C GLN A 137 4.22 3.07 3.12
N SER A 138 4.22 3.84 2.03
CA SER A 138 5.41 4.13 1.24
C SER A 138 6.52 4.75 2.10
N VAL A 139 6.21 5.83 2.83
CA VAL A 139 7.17 6.51 3.70
C VAL A 139 7.68 5.56 4.78
N ALA A 140 6.79 4.81 5.43
CA ALA A 140 7.14 3.85 6.47
C ALA A 140 8.09 2.76 5.96
N TYR A 141 7.79 2.18 4.80
CA TYR A 141 8.56 1.07 4.23
C TYR A 141 9.94 1.53 3.76
N ILE A 142 10.03 2.67 3.07
CA ILE A 142 11.31 3.24 2.64
C ILE A 142 12.16 3.58 3.87
N SER A 143 11.62 4.36 4.80
CA SER A 143 12.40 4.87 5.92
C SER A 143 12.84 3.78 6.89
N TYR A 144 11.98 2.80 7.19
CA TYR A 144 12.32 1.69 8.05
C TYR A 144 13.26 0.70 7.34
N GLY A 145 12.99 0.35 6.08
CA GLY A 145 13.86 -0.51 5.29
C GLY A 145 15.28 0.05 5.16
N LEU A 146 15.44 1.35 4.91
CA LEU A 146 16.76 2.00 4.90
C LEU A 146 17.45 1.94 6.28
N ALA A 147 16.71 2.03 7.38
CA ALA A 147 17.29 1.89 8.72
C ALA A 147 17.82 0.47 8.96
N VAL A 148 17.11 -0.55 8.48
CA VAL A 148 17.56 -1.95 8.54
C VAL A 148 18.79 -2.18 7.66
N VAL A 149 18.79 -1.69 6.41
CA VAL A 149 19.95 -1.78 5.49
C VAL A 149 21.20 -1.15 6.12
N ARG A 150 21.07 0.03 6.74
CA ARG A 150 22.19 0.72 7.40
C ARG A 150 22.77 -0.03 8.61
N ASN A 151 21.95 -0.83 9.29
CA ASN A 151 22.44 -1.68 10.39
C ASN A 151 23.16 -2.91 9.85
N TYR A 152 22.67 -3.50 8.77
CA TYR A 152 23.31 -4.61 8.06
C TYR A 152 24.67 -4.22 7.45
N SER A 153 24.79 -3.00 6.92
CA SER A 153 26.01 -2.52 6.25
C SER A 153 27.09 -1.98 7.20
N ARG A 154 26.89 -2.09 8.52
CA ARG A 154 27.86 -1.70 9.55
C ARG A 154 28.59 -2.93 10.06
#